data_AF-D4AZY9-F1
#
_entry.id   AF-D4AZY9-F1
#
_cell.length_a   1.000
_cell.length_b   1.000
_cell.length_c   1.000
_cell.angle_alpha   90.00
_cell.angle_beta   90.00
_cell.angle_gamma   90.00
#
_symmetry.space_group_name_H-M   'P 1'
#
loop_
_entity.id
_entity.type
_entity.pdbx_description
1 polymer ?
#
loop_
_entity_poly.entity_id
_entity_poly.type
_entity_poly.pdbx_seq_one_letter_code
_entity_poly.pdbx_strand_id
1 'polypeptide(L)'
;MLTRSNRGSIKRKHIATMIESTAVETLQTQFSGYGSTSKIVARCLDRINLKEPLEEWSNETISKVVVAFIDEKFPTVIALNKIDHPDSDKALFPLLTFEFQNISKIAKQEDPKSIVLCSAISEVFLRKLTKQGYIKYIEGSEFVDTREDLIEMGDPDGGGLKEMDEKLKK
;
A
#
# COMPACT_ATOMS: atom_id res chain seq x y z
N MET A 1 -0.11 -0.59 -23.44
CA MET A 1 -0.17 -1.79 -22.58
C MET A 1 0.25 -2.99 -23.40
N LEU A 2 1.27 -3.75 -22.98
CA LEU A 2 1.64 -5.02 -23.62
C LEU A 2 0.48 -6.00 -23.45
N THR A 3 -0.33 -6.16 -24.49
CA THR A 3 -1.46 -7.08 -24.50
C THR A 3 -1.25 -8.13 -25.59
N ARG A 4 -1.89 -9.30 -25.44
CA ARG A 4 -1.82 -10.36 -26.48
C ARG A 4 -2.20 -9.84 -27.87
N SER A 5 -3.07 -8.84 -27.97
CA SER A 5 -3.60 -8.31 -29.23
C SER A 5 -2.66 -7.36 -29.99
N ASN A 6 -1.80 -6.59 -29.31
CA ASN A 6 -0.93 -5.60 -29.97
C ASN A 6 0.54 -6.04 -30.15
N ARG A 7 0.88 -7.22 -29.62
CA ARG A 7 2.22 -7.81 -29.63
C ARG A 7 2.85 -7.92 -31.01
N GLY A 8 2.09 -8.37 -32.01
CA GLY A 8 2.60 -8.53 -33.38
C GLY A 8 3.04 -7.21 -34.01
N SER A 9 2.35 -6.10 -33.69
CA SER A 9 2.73 -4.77 -34.14
C SER A 9 3.99 -4.26 -33.43
N ILE A 10 4.07 -4.46 -32.11
CA ILE A 10 5.21 -4.05 -31.28
C ILE A 10 6.48 -4.81 -31.71
N LYS A 11 6.41 -6.13 -31.86
CA LYS A 11 7.54 -6.94 -32.33
C LYS A 11 8.04 -6.49 -33.71
N ARG A 12 7.14 -6.28 -34.67
CA ARG A 12 7.52 -5.82 -36.02
C ARG A 12 8.17 -4.44 -36.00
N LYS A 13 7.66 -3.50 -35.20
CA LYS A 13 8.27 -2.18 -35.03
C LYS A 13 9.64 -2.27 -34.36
N HIS A 14 9.77 -3.07 -33.31
CA HIS A 14 11.04 -3.27 -32.61
C HIS A 14 12.11 -3.84 -33.53
N ILE A 15 11.81 -4.91 -34.29
CA ILE A 15 12.73 -5.51 -35.26
C ILE A 15 13.13 -4.49 -36.34
N ALA A 16 12.19 -3.65 -36.79
CA ALA A 16 12.47 -2.62 -37.80
C ALA A 16 13.35 -1.47 -37.26
N THR A 17 13.32 -1.19 -35.96
CA THR A 17 14.09 -0.11 -35.30
C THR A 17 15.20 -0.64 -34.40
N MET A 18 15.56 -1.92 -34.47
CA MET A 18 16.54 -2.58 -33.57
C MET A 18 17.95 -1.96 -33.63
N ILE A 19 18.27 -1.26 -34.73
CA ILE A 19 19.54 -0.52 -34.89
C ILE A 19 19.55 0.75 -34.02
N GLU A 20 18.38 1.29 -33.67
CA GLU A 20 18.22 2.59 -33.01
C GLU A 20 17.56 2.52 -31.63
N SER A 21 16.84 1.43 -31.30
CA SER A 21 16.05 1.34 -30.06
C SER A 21 16.35 0.08 -29.27
N THR A 22 16.77 0.27 -28.03
CA THR A 22 16.97 -0.81 -27.05
C THR A 22 15.64 -1.43 -26.60
N ALA A 23 15.70 -2.64 -26.03
CA ALA A 23 14.54 -3.27 -25.40
C ALA A 23 13.96 -2.37 -24.29
N VAL A 24 14.82 -1.66 -23.55
CA VAL A 24 14.44 -0.71 -22.49
C VAL A 24 13.60 0.44 -23.04
N GLU A 25 14.01 1.09 -24.13
CA GLU A 25 13.27 2.22 -24.72
C GLU A 25 11.94 1.79 -25.31
N THR A 26 11.92 0.61 -25.95
CA THR A 26 10.70 0.02 -26.51
C THR A 26 9.68 -0.25 -25.41
N LEU A 27 10.11 -0.87 -24.31
CA LEU A 27 9.26 -1.17 -23.16
C LEU A 27 8.86 0.08 -22.38
N GLN A 28 9.76 1.05 -22.23
CA GLN A 28 9.44 2.34 -21.61
C GLN A 28 8.31 3.03 -22.36
N THR A 29 8.36 3.04 -23.70
CA THR A 29 7.28 3.59 -24.53
C THR A 29 5.95 2.87 -24.27
N GLN A 30 5.97 1.53 -24.16
CA GLN A 30 4.76 0.75 -23.87
C GLN A 30 4.19 0.96 -22.46
N PHE A 31 5.07 1.22 -21.48
CA PHE A 31 4.71 1.45 -20.08
C PHE A 31 4.61 2.93 -19.69
N SER A 32 4.80 3.85 -20.64
CA SER A 32 4.76 5.30 -20.44
C SER A 32 3.43 5.77 -19.82
N GLY A 33 2.31 5.13 -20.21
CA GLY A 33 0.98 5.39 -19.64
C GLY A 33 0.84 5.06 -18.14
N TYR A 34 1.81 4.35 -17.56
CA TYR A 34 1.88 4.04 -16.13
C TYR A 34 2.97 4.86 -15.40
N GLY A 35 3.47 5.93 -16.01
CA GLY A 35 4.53 6.78 -15.43
C GLY A 35 5.87 6.04 -15.30
N SER A 36 6.16 5.13 -16.23
CA SER A 36 7.41 4.38 -16.26
C SER A 36 8.59 5.21 -16.80
N THR A 37 9.78 4.99 -16.24
CA THR A 37 11.04 5.59 -16.72
C THR A 37 11.98 4.49 -17.23
N SER A 38 12.91 4.84 -18.12
CA SER A 38 13.90 3.87 -18.64
C SER A 38 14.71 3.21 -17.52
N LYS A 39 14.97 3.93 -16.42
CA LYS A 39 15.65 3.40 -15.22
C LYS A 39 14.83 2.28 -14.54
N ILE A 40 13.52 2.48 -14.39
CA ILE A 40 12.63 1.47 -13.78
C ILE A 40 12.57 0.22 -14.67
N VAL A 41 12.44 0.41 -15.98
CA VAL A 41 12.40 -0.69 -16.95
C VAL A 41 13.73 -1.45 -16.96
N ALA A 42 14.87 -0.77 -17.01
CA ALA A 42 16.19 -1.40 -16.95
C ALA A 42 16.35 -2.24 -15.67
N ARG A 43 16.06 -1.65 -14.50
CA ARG A 43 16.14 -2.36 -13.21
C ARG A 43 15.20 -3.56 -13.13
N CYS A 44 14.01 -3.47 -13.72
CA CYS A 44 13.08 -4.58 -13.84
C CYS A 44 13.68 -5.72 -14.68
N LEU A 45 14.26 -5.41 -15.84
CA LEU A 45 14.91 -6.40 -16.71
C LEU A 45 16.16 -7.03 -16.06
N ASP A 46 16.95 -6.23 -15.37
CA ASP A 46 18.13 -6.69 -14.63
C ASP A 46 17.74 -7.67 -13.51
N ARG A 47 16.66 -7.37 -12.77
CA ARG A 47 16.17 -8.24 -11.69
C ARG A 47 15.73 -9.62 -12.17
N ILE A 48 15.07 -9.69 -13.33
CA ILE A 48 14.62 -10.97 -13.91
C ILE A 48 15.76 -11.69 -14.65
N ASN A 49 16.94 -11.06 -14.79
CA ASN A 49 18.13 -11.57 -15.47
C ASN A 49 17.82 -12.17 -16.85
N LEU A 50 16.99 -11.46 -17.63
CA LEU A 50 16.50 -11.95 -18.91
C LEU A 50 17.54 -11.70 -20.01
N LYS A 51 18.05 -12.79 -20.58
CA LYS A 51 19.10 -12.76 -21.62
C LYS A 51 18.54 -12.88 -23.05
N GLU A 52 17.27 -13.26 -23.17
CA GLU A 52 16.60 -13.45 -24.44
C GLU A 52 16.25 -12.09 -25.07
N PRO A 53 16.45 -11.92 -26.39
CA PRO A 53 16.06 -10.70 -27.07
C PRO A 53 14.52 -10.57 -27.15
N LEU A 54 14.02 -9.34 -27.23
CA LEU A 54 12.59 -9.01 -27.05
C LEU A 54 11.67 -9.71 -28.07
N GLU A 55 12.17 -9.89 -29.29
CA GLU A 55 11.50 -10.56 -30.39
C GLU A 55 11.26 -12.06 -30.13
N GLU A 56 12.08 -12.71 -29.31
CA GLU A 56 12.02 -14.15 -29.02
C GLU A 56 11.21 -14.48 -27.77
N TRP A 57 10.83 -13.50 -26.97
CA TRP A 57 10.12 -13.75 -25.71
C TRP A 57 8.91 -14.65 -25.94
N SER A 58 8.63 -15.55 -25.00
CA SER A 58 7.39 -16.34 -24.99
C SER A 58 6.24 -15.56 -24.35
N ASN A 59 5.03 -16.12 -24.29
CA ASN A 59 3.95 -15.47 -23.54
C ASN A 59 4.24 -15.51 -22.03
N GLU A 60 4.91 -16.57 -21.60
CA GLU A 60 5.31 -16.83 -20.22
C GLU A 60 6.37 -15.81 -19.79
N THR A 61 7.36 -15.53 -20.65
CA THR A 61 8.36 -14.48 -20.42
C THR A 61 7.71 -13.10 -20.31
N ILE A 62 6.72 -12.79 -21.16
CA ILE A 62 5.99 -11.52 -21.07
C ILE A 62 5.24 -11.41 -19.74
N SER A 63 4.53 -12.46 -19.31
CA SER A 63 3.85 -12.46 -18.02
C SER A 63 4.83 -12.21 -16.87
N LYS A 64 6.01 -12.86 -16.90
CA LYS A 64 7.06 -12.62 -15.91
C LYS A 64 7.55 -11.17 -15.91
N VAL A 65 7.79 -10.58 -17.08
CA VAL A 65 8.21 -9.18 -17.22
C VAL A 65 7.14 -8.23 -16.69
N VAL A 66 5.86 -8.49 -16.98
CA VAL A 66 4.74 -7.66 -16.51
C VAL A 66 4.57 -7.73 -14.99
N VAL A 67 4.63 -8.93 -14.40
CA VAL A 67 4.57 -9.10 -12.94
C VAL A 67 5.74 -8.38 -12.27
N ALA A 68 6.96 -8.61 -12.74
CA ALA A 68 8.14 -7.95 -12.19
C ALA A 68 8.07 -6.42 -12.33
N PHE A 69 7.50 -5.93 -13.42
CA PHE A 69 7.28 -4.49 -13.62
C PHE A 69 6.26 -3.93 -12.64
N ILE A 70 5.17 -4.66 -12.36
CA ILE A 70 4.16 -4.26 -11.38
C ILE A 70 4.77 -4.18 -9.99
N ASP A 71 5.48 -5.23 -9.56
CA ASP A 71 6.13 -5.28 -8.24
C ASP A 71 7.11 -4.12 -8.04
N GLU A 72 7.83 -3.75 -9.10
CA GLU A 72 8.79 -2.67 -9.06
C GLU A 72 8.16 -1.27 -9.08
N LYS A 73 7.11 -1.10 -9.91
CA LYS A 73 6.52 0.22 -10.13
C LYS A 73 5.48 0.58 -9.07
N PHE A 74 4.81 -0.42 -8.52
CA PHE A 74 3.70 -0.29 -7.58
C PHE A 74 4.02 -1.04 -6.27
N PRO A 75 4.94 -0.52 -5.44
CA PRO A 75 5.15 -1.06 -4.12
C PRO A 75 3.82 -1.01 -3.36
N THR A 76 3.31 -2.17 -2.99
CA THR A 76 1.99 -2.33 -2.39
C THR A 76 2.13 -2.48 -0.88
N VAL A 77 1.30 -1.75 -0.13
CA VAL A 77 1.17 -1.87 1.32
C VAL A 77 -0.24 -2.37 1.62
N ILE A 78 -0.35 -3.38 2.48
CA ILE A 78 -1.57 -4.02 2.91
C ILE A 78 -2.03 -3.36 4.21
N ALA A 79 -3.11 -2.60 4.14
CA ALA A 79 -3.77 -2.03 5.31
C ALA A 79 -4.75 -3.04 5.92
N LEU A 80 -4.39 -3.66 7.04
CA LEU A 80 -5.27 -4.56 7.79
C LEU A 80 -6.13 -3.73 8.74
N ASN A 81 -7.28 -3.30 8.21
CA ASN A 81 -8.23 -2.45 8.90
C ASN A 81 -9.11 -3.23 9.90
N LYS A 82 -9.77 -2.51 10.82
CA LYS A 82 -10.73 -3.00 11.83
C LYS A 82 -10.09 -3.70 13.04
N ILE A 83 -8.87 -3.31 13.41
CA ILE A 83 -8.22 -3.85 14.62
C ILE A 83 -8.98 -3.51 15.92
N ASP A 84 -9.83 -2.49 15.89
CA ASP A 84 -10.70 -2.07 16.99
C ASP A 84 -11.88 -3.02 17.24
N HIS A 85 -12.24 -3.85 16.26
CA HIS A 85 -13.37 -4.75 16.40
C HIS A 85 -12.99 -5.95 17.29
N PRO A 86 -13.82 -6.35 18.27
CA PRO A 86 -13.51 -7.49 19.15
C PRO A 86 -13.37 -8.83 18.40
N ASP A 87 -13.88 -8.89 17.17
CA ASP A 87 -13.82 -10.07 16.30
C ASP A 87 -12.60 -10.08 15.37
N SER A 88 -11.75 -9.05 15.43
CA SER A 88 -10.58 -8.87 14.54
C SER A 88 -9.47 -9.90 14.76
N ASP A 89 -9.40 -10.47 15.97
CA ASP A 89 -8.46 -11.52 16.35
C ASP A 89 -9.17 -12.77 16.92
N LYS A 90 -10.47 -12.96 16.61
CA LYS A 90 -11.18 -14.18 17.01
C LYS A 90 -10.60 -15.41 16.32
N ALA A 91 -9.66 -16.07 16.99
CA ALA A 91 -9.37 -17.48 16.85
C ALA A 91 -10.34 -18.28 17.74
N LEU A 92 -11.60 -18.44 17.32
CA LEU A 92 -12.56 -19.23 18.10
C LEU A 92 -13.33 -20.22 17.21
N PHE A 93 -12.94 -21.49 17.35
CA PHE A 93 -13.59 -22.72 16.90
C PHE A 93 -13.70 -23.02 15.38
N PRO A 94 -13.15 -24.17 14.91
CA PRO A 94 -12.96 -24.44 13.47
C PRO A 94 -14.18 -24.90 12.66
N LEU A 95 -15.43 -24.84 13.13
CA LEU A 95 -16.51 -25.53 12.40
C LEU A 95 -17.62 -24.69 11.75
N LEU A 96 -17.90 -23.43 12.13
CA LEU A 96 -19.16 -22.78 11.70
C LEU A 96 -19.10 -21.26 11.46
N THR A 97 -17.95 -20.68 11.12
CA THR A 97 -17.91 -19.24 10.80
C THR A 97 -17.01 -18.95 9.61
N PHE A 98 -17.60 -19.04 8.41
CA PHE A 98 -17.07 -18.41 7.21
C PHE A 98 -17.24 -16.89 7.40
N GLU A 99 -16.17 -16.11 7.24
CA GLU A 99 -16.15 -14.63 7.20
C GLU A 99 -15.98 -13.81 8.49
N PHE A 100 -15.07 -14.20 9.39
CA PHE A 100 -14.38 -13.18 10.21
C PHE A 100 -12.87 -13.27 10.02
N GLN A 101 -12.30 -12.15 9.55
CA GLN A 101 -10.93 -11.99 9.07
C GLN A 101 -9.94 -12.22 10.20
N ASN A 102 -8.90 -13.00 9.92
CA ASN A 102 -7.89 -13.38 10.89
C ASN A 102 -6.63 -12.58 10.56
N ILE A 103 -6.51 -11.36 11.11
CA ILE A 103 -5.35 -10.46 10.92
C ILE A 103 -4.05 -11.25 11.12
N SER A 104 -4.04 -12.08 12.16
CA SER A 104 -2.95 -12.99 12.52
C SER A 104 -2.61 -14.05 11.46
N LYS A 105 -3.53 -14.47 10.59
CA LYS A 105 -3.24 -15.41 9.47
C LYS A 105 -2.60 -14.67 8.30
N ILE A 106 -3.15 -13.51 7.92
CA ILE A 106 -2.64 -12.71 6.81
C ILE A 106 -1.25 -12.18 7.16
N ALA A 107 -1.06 -11.67 8.38
CA ALA A 107 0.24 -11.20 8.87
C ALA A 107 1.33 -12.28 8.92
N LYS A 108 0.96 -13.57 8.95
CA LYS A 108 1.92 -14.70 8.89
C LYS A 108 2.28 -15.10 7.46
N GLN A 109 1.45 -14.74 6.47
CA GLN A 109 1.64 -15.11 5.07
C GLN A 109 2.37 -14.03 4.27
N GLU A 110 2.30 -12.80 4.72
CA GLU A 110 2.84 -11.61 4.04
C GLU A 110 4.10 -11.08 4.75
N ASP A 111 4.92 -10.30 4.05
CA ASP A 111 6.08 -9.61 4.65
C ASP A 111 5.61 -8.60 5.70
N PRO A 112 6.04 -8.68 6.98
CA PRO A 112 5.66 -7.71 8.00
C PRO A 112 5.92 -6.25 7.60
N LYS A 113 6.90 -5.98 6.73
CA LYS A 113 7.21 -4.62 6.26
C LYS A 113 6.19 -4.07 5.25
N SER A 114 5.39 -4.92 4.62
CA SER A 114 4.34 -4.50 3.69
C SER A 114 2.98 -4.36 4.37
N ILE A 115 2.88 -4.55 5.69
CA ILE A 115 1.62 -4.59 6.43
C ILE A 115 1.51 -3.40 7.38
N VAL A 116 0.35 -2.75 7.38
CA VAL A 116 -0.01 -1.72 8.35
C VAL A 116 -1.31 -2.11 9.03
N LEU A 117 -1.27 -2.31 10.35
CA LEU A 117 -2.46 -2.49 11.16
C LEU A 117 -3.13 -1.13 11.37
N CYS A 118 -4.44 -1.03 11.12
CA CYS A 118 -5.13 0.24 11.26
C CYS A 118 -6.58 0.12 11.71
N SER A 119 -7.12 1.21 12.25
CA SER A 119 -8.54 1.38 12.51
C SER A 119 -9.01 2.67 11.88
N ALA A 120 -9.61 2.57 10.69
CA ALA A 120 -10.12 3.74 9.97
C ALA A 120 -11.22 4.47 10.75
N ILE A 121 -12.03 3.73 11.53
CA ILE A 121 -13.09 4.33 12.36
C ILE A 121 -12.50 5.13 13.52
N SER A 122 -11.50 4.57 14.21
CA SER A 122 -10.82 5.25 15.31
C SER A 122 -10.09 6.49 14.81
N GLU A 123 -9.37 6.38 13.69
CA GLU A 123 -8.66 7.51 13.09
C GLU A 123 -9.61 8.66 12.74
N VAL A 124 -10.73 8.37 12.07
CA VAL A 124 -11.74 9.38 11.74
C VAL A 124 -12.35 10.01 13.00
N PHE A 125 -12.50 9.24 14.07
CA PHE A 125 -13.01 9.72 15.34
C PHE A 125 -12.02 10.66 16.04
N LEU A 126 -10.75 10.27 16.15
CA LEU A 126 -9.68 11.10 16.74
C LEU A 126 -9.52 12.42 15.99
N ARG A 127 -9.53 12.39 14.65
CA ARG A 127 -9.49 13.59 13.81
C ARG A 127 -10.67 14.53 14.08
N LYS A 128 -11.87 13.98 14.31
CA LYS A 128 -13.05 14.78 14.68
C LYS A 128 -12.91 15.42 16.05
N LEU A 129 -12.45 14.66 17.06
CA LEU A 129 -12.24 15.19 18.42
C LEU A 129 -11.16 16.28 18.45
N THR A 130 -10.08 16.09 17.70
CA THR A 130 -9.01 17.09 17.54
C THR A 130 -9.55 18.36 16.92
N LYS A 131 -10.32 18.25 15.82
CA LYS A 131 -10.95 19.39 15.15
C LYS A 131 -11.95 20.13 16.05
N GLN A 132 -12.63 19.40 16.95
CA GLN A 132 -13.55 19.97 17.91
C GLN A 132 -12.84 20.59 19.12
N GLY A 133 -11.54 20.34 19.30
CA GLY A 133 -10.72 20.87 20.39
C GLY A 133 -10.85 20.10 21.70
N TYR A 134 -11.19 18.81 21.67
CA TYR A 134 -11.32 17.99 22.89
C TYR A 134 -10.05 17.21 23.25
N ILE A 135 -9.21 16.92 22.26
CA ILE A 135 -7.95 16.19 22.44
C ILE A 135 -6.85 16.86 21.65
N LYS A 136 -5.60 16.62 22.07
CA LYS A 136 -4.42 16.91 21.28
C LYS A 136 -3.92 15.59 20.68
N TYR A 137 -3.99 15.50 19.36
CA TYR A 137 -3.60 14.30 18.63
C TYR A 137 -2.94 14.70 17.30
N ILE A 138 -1.86 13.99 16.95
CA ILE A 138 -1.17 14.12 15.66
C ILE A 138 -1.53 12.88 14.85
N GLU A 139 -2.04 13.05 13.63
CA GLU A 139 -2.46 11.93 12.77
C GLU A 139 -1.32 10.91 12.60
N GLY A 140 -1.63 9.63 12.87
CA GLY A 140 -0.64 8.54 12.85
C GLY A 140 0.24 8.41 14.09
N SER A 141 0.07 9.28 15.10
CA SER A 141 0.71 9.14 16.41
C SER A 141 0.07 8.03 17.24
N GLU A 142 0.83 7.49 18.18
CA GLU A 142 0.34 6.54 19.20
C GLU A 142 -0.21 7.25 20.44
N PHE A 143 0.11 8.53 20.62
CA PHE A 143 -0.26 9.31 21.79
C PHE A 143 -1.44 10.23 21.51
N VAL A 144 -2.39 10.23 22.45
CA VAL A 144 -3.54 11.11 22.52
C VAL A 144 -3.50 11.77 23.89
N ASP A 145 -3.35 13.10 23.93
CA ASP A 145 -3.37 13.83 25.20
C ASP A 145 -4.75 14.46 25.42
N THR A 146 -5.33 14.22 26.59
CA THR A 146 -6.53 14.90 27.07
C THR A 146 -6.19 16.22 27.75
N ARG A 147 -7.22 17.00 28.11
CA ARG A 147 -7.04 18.25 28.85
C ARG A 147 -6.36 17.99 30.20
N GLU A 148 -6.80 16.94 30.89
CA GLU A 148 -6.31 16.52 32.19
C GLU A 148 -4.84 16.10 32.11
N ASP A 149 -4.47 15.28 31.10
CA ASP A 149 -3.08 14.88 30.87
C ASP A 149 -2.16 16.09 30.68
N LEU A 150 -2.61 17.11 29.94
CA LEU A 150 -1.85 18.34 29.71
C LEU A 150 -1.68 19.17 30.99
N ILE A 151 -2.70 19.20 31.85
CA ILE A 151 -2.63 19.86 33.16
C ILE A 151 -1.64 19.14 34.07
N GLU A 152 -1.67 17.81 34.11
CA GLU A 152 -0.71 17.01 34.87
C GLU A 152 0.73 17.18 34.37
N MET A 153 0.91 17.37 33.06
CA MET A 153 2.20 17.68 32.44
C MET A 153 2.66 19.14 32.64
N GLY A 154 1.89 19.97 33.33
CA GLY A 154 2.28 21.32 33.75
C GLY A 154 1.72 22.46 32.88
N ASP A 155 0.76 22.20 32.00
CA ASP A 155 0.01 23.24 31.28
C ASP A 155 -1.28 23.59 32.04
N PRO A 156 -1.32 24.69 32.82
CA PRO A 156 -2.47 25.02 33.66
C PRO A 156 -3.76 25.29 32.88
N ASP A 157 -3.68 25.63 31.59
CA ASP A 157 -4.83 25.85 30.73
C ASP A 157 -5.25 24.58 29.97
N GLY A 158 -4.58 23.45 30.21
CA GLY A 158 -4.83 22.16 29.56
C GLY A 158 -4.70 22.23 28.04
N GLY A 159 -3.73 23.00 27.55
CA GLY A 159 -3.46 23.19 26.12
C GLY A 159 -4.59 23.90 25.35
N GLY A 160 -5.48 24.60 26.04
CA GLY A 160 -6.65 25.25 25.42
C GLY A 160 -7.71 24.26 24.93
N LEU A 161 -7.66 22.99 25.37
CA LEU A 161 -8.67 21.99 25.06
C LEU A 161 -9.98 22.26 25.83
N LYS A 162 -11.11 21.96 25.21
CA LYS A 162 -12.43 22.05 25.82
C LYS A 162 -12.57 21.07 26.97
N GLU A 163 -13.31 21.49 27.98
CA GLU A 163 -13.67 20.62 29.10
C GLU A 163 -14.63 19.51 28.65
N MET A 164 -14.48 18.33 29.25
CA MET A 164 -15.39 17.20 29.03
C MET A 164 -16.79 17.53 29.56
N ASP A 165 -17.82 17.12 28.82
CA ASP A 165 -19.22 17.30 29.23
C ASP A 165 -19.47 16.61 30.58
N GLU A 166 -20.13 17.32 31.51
CA GLU A 166 -20.52 16.83 32.84
C GLU A 166 -21.28 15.50 32.78
N LYS A 167 -22.04 15.23 31.71
CA LYS A 167 -22.76 13.95 31.56
C LYS A 167 -21.85 12.76 31.28
N LEU A 168 -20.61 13.02 30.85
CA LEU A 168 -19.60 12.02 30.53
C LEU A 168 -18.60 11.80 31.67
N LYS A 169 -18.58 12.71 32.68
CA LYS A 169 -17.87 12.52 33.94
C LYS A 169 -18.64 11.47 34.77
N LYS A 170 -18.23 10.21 34.68
CA LYS A 170 -18.76 9.10 35.49
C LYS A 170 -17.87 8.81 36.69
#